data_AF-A0A2J8J5S4-F1
#
_entry.id   AF-A0A2J8J5S4-F1
#
_cell.length_a   1.000
_cell.length_b   1.000
_cell.length_c   1.000
_cell.angle_alpha   90.00
_cell.angle_beta   90.00
_cell.angle_gamma   90.00
#
_symmetry.space_group_name_H-M   'P 1'
#
loop_
_entity.id
_entity.type
_entity.pdbx_description
1 polymer ?
#
loop_
_entity_poly.entity_id
_entity_poly.type
_entity_poly.pdbx_seq_one_letter_code
_entity_poly.pdbx_strand_id
1 'polypeptide(L)'
;MPLKTRTALSDDPDSSTSTLGNMLELPGTSSSSTSQELPFCQPKKKSTPLKYEVGDLIWAKFKRRPWWPCRICSDPLINTHSKMKVSNRRPYRQYYVEAFGDPSERAWVAGKAIVMFEGRHQFE
;
A
#
# COMPACT_ATOMS: atom_id res chain seq x y z
N MET A 1 -0.37 -63.53 14.01
CA MET A 1 -0.95 -62.88 12.82
C MET A 1 0.07 -61.87 12.30
N PRO A 2 0.72 -62.07 11.14
CA PRO A 2 1.54 -61.05 10.48
C PRO A 2 0.70 -60.22 9.49
N LEU A 3 1.17 -59.01 9.16
CA LEU A 3 1.19 -58.31 7.84
C LEU A 3 1.42 -56.79 8.10
N LYS A 4 2.57 -56.16 7.75
CA LYS A 4 2.97 -55.59 6.42
C LYS A 4 1.93 -54.54 5.93
N THR A 5 2.20 -53.32 5.44
CA THR A 5 3.38 -52.64 4.85
C THR A 5 3.02 -51.15 4.61
N ARG A 6 3.99 -50.24 4.80
CA ARG A 6 4.47 -49.15 3.89
C ARG A 6 3.49 -48.30 3.02
N THR A 7 3.66 -46.96 3.15
CA THR A 7 3.70 -45.86 2.13
C THR A 7 2.60 -45.70 1.08
N ALA A 8 2.05 -44.48 0.97
CA ALA A 8 2.02 -43.71 -0.29
C ALA A 8 1.69 -42.23 -0.03
N LEU A 9 2.63 -41.37 -0.40
CA LEU A 9 2.44 -39.96 -0.77
C LEU A 9 1.67 -39.95 -2.09
N SER A 10 0.72 -39.03 -2.26
CA SER A 10 0.08 -38.75 -3.55
C SER A 10 0.38 -37.30 -3.92
N ASP A 11 1.44 -37.08 -4.69
CA ASP A 11 1.71 -35.84 -5.41
C ASP A 11 1.60 -36.15 -6.90
N ASP A 12 0.66 -35.49 -7.57
CA ASP A 12 0.64 -35.26 -9.02
C ASP A 12 0.24 -33.81 -9.22
N PRO A 13 0.94 -33.04 -10.08
CA PRO A 13 0.44 -32.93 -11.45
C PRO A 13 1.49 -32.87 -12.57
N ASP A 14 1.13 -33.56 -13.65
CA ASP A 14 1.50 -33.47 -15.06
C ASP A 14 1.92 -32.06 -15.55
N SER A 15 3.05 -31.94 -16.27
CA SER A 15 3.02 -32.02 -17.74
C SER A 15 4.26 -31.40 -18.38
N SER A 16 4.83 -32.15 -19.33
CA SER A 16 6.03 -31.82 -20.10
C SER A 16 5.68 -30.95 -21.30
N THR A 17 6.52 -29.98 -21.69
CA THR A 17 6.58 -29.54 -23.10
C THR A 17 7.98 -29.08 -23.49
N SER A 18 8.27 -29.33 -24.75
CA SER A 18 9.53 -29.67 -25.40
C SER A 18 10.25 -28.50 -26.10
N THR A 19 11.57 -28.66 -26.22
CA THR A 19 12.42 -28.52 -27.42
C THR A 19 12.26 -27.33 -28.39
N LEU A 20 13.33 -26.53 -28.41
CA LEU A 20 14.03 -25.88 -29.55
C LEU A 20 13.24 -25.48 -30.81
N GLY A 21 13.31 -24.20 -31.18
CA GLY A 21 12.94 -23.76 -32.53
C GLY A 21 13.26 -22.30 -32.84
N ASN A 22 14.39 -22.12 -33.53
CA ASN A 22 14.66 -21.10 -34.56
C ASN A 22 14.95 -19.64 -34.16
N MET A 23 16.25 -19.30 -34.19
CA MET A 23 16.75 -18.05 -34.76
C MET A 23 16.56 -18.06 -36.29
N LEU A 24 16.13 -16.94 -36.88
CA LEU A 24 16.36 -16.54 -38.29
C LEU A 24 16.05 -15.02 -38.45
N GLU A 25 16.72 -14.40 -39.41
CA GLU A 25 17.22 -13.02 -39.52
C GLU A 25 16.25 -11.85 -39.84
N LEU A 26 16.80 -10.63 -39.64
CA LEU A 26 16.47 -9.26 -40.14
C LEU A 26 16.29 -9.19 -41.69
N PRO A 27 15.85 -8.09 -42.39
CA PRO A 27 15.98 -6.65 -42.09
C PRO A 27 14.84 -5.69 -42.60
N GLY A 28 14.96 -4.38 -42.32
CA GLY A 28 14.60 -3.34 -43.32
C GLY A 28 13.54 -2.28 -42.98
N THR A 29 13.99 -1.02 -43.02
CA THR A 29 13.35 0.18 -43.63
C THR A 29 12.13 0.87 -42.98
N SER A 30 12.42 2.12 -42.58
CA SER A 30 11.57 3.31 -42.51
C SER A 30 10.26 3.34 -43.31
N SER A 31 9.18 3.86 -42.73
CA SER A 31 8.50 5.09 -43.19
C SER A 31 7.21 5.37 -42.40
N SER A 32 6.93 6.67 -42.29
CA SER A 32 5.81 7.35 -41.64
C SER A 32 4.42 6.90 -42.04
N SER A 33 3.46 6.88 -41.09
CA SER A 33 2.18 7.62 -41.19
C SER A 33 1.31 7.44 -39.93
N THR A 34 1.00 8.58 -39.32
CA THR A 34 -0.32 8.99 -38.81
C THR A 34 -1.25 7.91 -38.25
N SER A 35 -1.38 7.86 -36.94
CA SER A 35 -2.68 7.67 -36.31
C SER A 35 -2.71 8.36 -34.94
N GLN A 36 -3.72 9.19 -34.82
CA GLN A 36 -4.03 10.02 -33.68
C GLN A 36 -4.35 9.12 -32.49
N GLU A 37 -3.59 9.20 -31.41
CA GLU A 37 -4.10 8.85 -30.10
C GLU A 37 -4.17 10.14 -29.29
N LEU A 38 -5.40 10.62 -29.13
CA LEU A 38 -5.71 11.74 -28.24
C LEU A 38 -5.12 11.41 -26.86
N PRO A 39 -4.44 12.35 -26.18
CA PRO A 39 -4.23 12.15 -24.75
C PRO A 39 -5.63 12.07 -24.16
N PHE A 40 -6.00 10.88 -23.67
CA PHE A 40 -7.14 10.73 -22.79
C PHE A 40 -6.81 11.59 -21.57
N CYS A 41 -7.19 12.86 -21.64
CA CYS A 41 -7.29 13.74 -20.50
C CYS A 41 -8.43 13.18 -19.67
N GLN A 42 -8.08 12.19 -18.83
CA GLN A 42 -8.90 11.81 -17.71
C GLN A 42 -9.27 13.13 -17.02
N PRO A 43 -10.57 13.45 -16.85
CA PRO A 43 -10.93 14.53 -15.96
C PRO A 43 -10.30 14.18 -14.62
N LYS A 44 -9.20 14.86 -14.28
CA LYS A 44 -8.60 14.76 -12.97
C LYS A 44 -9.66 15.31 -12.03
N LYS A 45 -10.53 14.43 -11.55
CA LYS A 45 -11.39 14.70 -10.40
C LYS A 45 -10.42 15.23 -9.38
N LYS A 46 -10.53 16.53 -9.09
CA LYS A 46 -9.72 17.20 -8.08
C LYS A 46 -10.04 16.45 -6.79
N SER A 47 -9.24 15.44 -6.47
CA SER A 47 -9.42 14.70 -5.23
C SER A 47 -9.30 15.75 -4.16
N THR A 48 -10.33 15.88 -3.32
CA THR A 48 -10.24 16.75 -2.16
C THR A 48 -8.88 16.48 -1.50
N PRO A 49 -8.04 17.51 -1.29
CA PRO A 49 -6.71 17.31 -0.73
C PRO A 49 -6.82 16.44 0.53
N LEU A 50 -5.91 15.49 0.69
CA LEU A 50 -5.85 14.73 1.93
C LEU A 50 -5.61 15.74 3.05
N LYS A 51 -6.33 15.57 4.16
CA LYS A 51 -6.23 16.52 5.29
C LYS A 51 -4.81 16.61 5.86
N TYR A 52 -4.07 15.51 5.77
CA TYR A 52 -2.71 15.36 6.28
C TYR A 52 -1.89 14.58 5.24
N GLU A 53 -0.64 14.99 5.06
CA GLU A 53 0.31 14.46 4.09
C GLU A 53 1.58 13.94 4.78
N VAL A 54 2.39 13.15 4.07
CA VAL A 54 3.66 12.63 4.60
C VAL A 54 4.59 13.78 4.99
N GLY A 55 5.17 13.67 6.19
CA GLY A 55 6.03 14.69 6.77
C GLY A 55 5.31 15.62 7.75
N ASP A 56 3.97 15.69 7.71
CA ASP A 56 3.20 16.50 8.66
C ASP A 56 3.43 16.04 10.10
N LEU A 57 3.60 17.02 10.98
CA LEU A 57 3.62 16.82 12.41
C LEU A 57 2.20 16.92 12.95
N ILE A 58 1.83 15.95 13.77
CA ILE A 58 0.49 15.83 14.33
C ILE A 58 0.55 15.43 15.80
N TRP A 59 -0.54 15.69 16.51
CA TRP A 59 -0.87 15.00 17.74
C TRP A 59 -1.77 13.81 17.43
N ALA A 60 -1.42 12.63 17.92
CA ALA A 60 -2.25 11.43 17.82
C ALA A 60 -2.73 10.99 19.20
N LYS A 61 -4.01 10.61 19.30
CA LYS A 61 -4.58 10.03 20.52
C LYS A 61 -4.62 8.51 20.45
N PHE A 62 -3.74 7.88 21.23
CA PHE A 62 -3.78 6.43 21.46
C PHE A 62 -4.72 6.08 22.63
N LYS A 63 -5.20 4.83 22.69
CA LYS A 63 -6.21 4.42 23.69
C LYS A 63 -5.77 4.57 25.14
N ARG A 64 -4.48 4.36 25.46
CA ARG A 64 -3.93 4.34 26.83
C ARG A 64 -2.76 5.31 27.06
N ARG A 65 -2.60 6.31 26.19
CA ARG A 65 -1.56 7.34 26.31
C ARG A 65 -2.20 8.73 26.19
N PRO A 66 -1.56 9.80 26.69
CA PRO A 66 -1.96 11.17 26.37
C PRO A 66 -1.88 11.42 24.85
N TRP A 67 -2.25 12.63 24.42
CA TRP A 67 -1.93 13.06 23.07
C TRP A 67 -0.41 13.03 22.90
N TRP A 68 0.05 12.34 21.87
CA TRP A 68 1.47 12.13 21.63
C TRP A 68 1.85 12.73 20.28
N PRO A 69 3.01 13.39 20.16
CA PRO A 69 3.43 13.92 18.89
C PRO A 69 3.83 12.76 17.97
N CYS A 70 3.42 12.85 16.71
CA CYS A 70 3.74 11.88 15.66
C CYS A 70 4.03 12.61 14.35
N ARG A 71 4.66 11.89 13.42
CA ARG A 71 4.81 12.29 12.03
C ARG A 71 3.97 11.39 11.14
N ILE A 72 3.32 11.95 10.13
CA ILE A 72 2.67 11.16 9.07
C ILE A 72 3.76 10.53 8.18
N CYS A 73 3.69 9.22 7.96
CA CYS A 73 4.61 8.50 7.09
C CYS A 73 3.89 7.47 6.21
N SER A 74 4.56 6.97 5.18
CA SER A 74 4.02 5.91 4.33
C SER A 74 4.19 4.54 5.01
N ASP A 75 3.14 3.72 4.98
CA ASP A 75 3.24 2.32 5.40
C ASP A 75 4.14 1.56 4.41
N PRO A 76 5.23 0.92 4.86
CA PRO A 76 6.19 0.27 3.98
C PRO A 76 5.61 -0.95 3.25
N LEU A 77 4.52 -1.53 3.75
CA LEU A 77 3.92 -2.73 3.17
C LEU A 77 2.93 -2.41 2.05
N ILE A 78 2.11 -1.38 2.26
CA ILE A 78 1.05 -0.99 1.29
C ILE A 78 1.36 0.30 0.54
N ASN A 79 2.54 0.88 0.78
CA ASN A 79 3.08 2.09 0.14
C ASN A 79 2.08 3.27 0.11
N THR A 80 1.32 3.45 1.20
CA THR A 80 0.40 4.57 1.37
C THR A 80 0.38 5.06 2.81
N HIS A 81 0.16 6.35 3.00
CA HIS A 81 0.02 6.99 4.31
C HIS A 81 -1.45 7.19 4.72
N SER A 82 -2.40 6.97 3.80
CA SER A 82 -3.83 7.20 4.04
C SER A 82 -4.69 6.11 3.44
N LYS A 83 -5.62 5.56 4.22
CA LYS A 83 -6.55 4.53 3.75
C LYS A 83 -7.94 4.68 4.34
N MET A 84 -8.93 4.17 3.62
CA MET A 84 -10.30 4.10 4.11
C MET A 84 -10.51 2.82 4.91
N LYS A 85 -10.97 2.93 6.16
CA LYS A 85 -11.39 1.77 6.96
C LYS A 85 -12.89 1.59 6.81
N VAL A 86 -13.28 0.47 6.20
CA VAL A 86 -14.67 0.03 6.16
C VAL A 86 -15.08 -0.41 7.57
N SER A 87 -16.23 0.07 8.04
CA SER A 87 -16.83 -0.35 9.31
C SER A 87 -18.32 -0.56 9.09
N ASN A 88 -18.96 -1.37 9.94
CA ASN A 88 -20.40 -1.61 9.88
C ASN A 88 -21.24 -0.35 10.19
N ARG A 89 -20.61 0.70 10.74
CA ARG A 89 -21.20 2.01 10.97
C ARG A 89 -20.92 2.87 9.74
N ARG A 90 -20.13 3.94 9.90
CA ARG A 90 -19.68 4.81 8.83
C ARG A 90 -18.21 4.50 8.52
N PRO A 91 -17.84 4.34 7.24
CA PRO A 91 -16.44 4.30 6.85
C PRO A 91 -15.70 5.54 7.38
N TYR A 92 -14.47 5.40 7.86
CA TYR A 92 -13.62 6.53 8.24
C TYR A 92 -12.21 6.40 7.68
N ARG A 93 -11.53 7.54 7.49
CA ARG A 93 -10.14 7.57 7.02
C ARG A 93 -9.17 7.34 8.17
N GLN A 94 -8.13 6.56 7.91
CA GLN A 94 -6.98 6.37 8.80
C GLN A 94 -5.73 6.90 8.13
N TYR A 95 -4.78 7.32 8.96
CA TYR A 95 -3.45 7.75 8.55
C TYR A 95 -2.40 6.91 9.24
N TYR A 96 -1.32 6.60 8.54
CA TYR A 96 -0.18 5.90 9.10
C TYR A 96 0.80 6.92 9.69
N VAL A 97 1.21 6.66 10.93
CA VAL A 97 1.98 7.61 11.72
C VAL A 97 3.11 6.89 12.42
N GLU A 98 4.21 7.61 12.60
CA GLU A 98 5.36 7.23 13.42
C GLU A 98 5.38 8.12 14.67
N ALA A 99 5.37 7.51 15.86
CA ALA A 99 5.45 8.23 17.11
C ALA A 99 6.89 8.70 17.39
N PHE A 100 7.03 9.91 17.93
CA PHE A 100 8.35 10.37 18.39
C PHE A 100 8.78 9.62 19.64
N GLY A 101 10.09 9.38 19.79
CA GLY A 101 10.68 8.70 20.95
C GLY A 101 11.01 7.22 20.69
N ASP A 102 10.20 6.51 19.89
CA ASP A 102 10.49 5.15 19.43
C ASP A 102 10.00 4.96 17.97
N PRO A 103 10.90 4.91 16.98
CA PRO A 103 10.54 4.69 15.57
C PRO A 103 9.84 3.36 15.30
N SER A 104 9.95 2.38 16.21
CA SER A 104 9.24 1.11 16.13
C SER A 104 7.73 1.28 16.40
N GLU A 105 7.34 2.37 17.05
CA GLU A 105 5.94 2.69 17.34
C GLU A 105 5.27 3.35 16.13
N ARG A 106 4.91 2.53 15.15
CA ARG A 106 4.13 2.94 13.98
C ARG A 106 2.74 2.35 14.01
N ALA A 107 1.74 3.14 13.63
CA ALA A 107 0.36 2.68 13.69
C ALA A 107 -0.58 3.42 12.72
N TRP A 108 -1.68 2.76 12.40
CA TRP A 108 -2.81 3.36 11.70
C TRP A 108 -3.74 4.05 12.70
N VAL A 109 -3.82 5.37 12.66
CA VAL A 109 -4.65 6.20 13.55
C VAL A 109 -5.86 6.73 12.79
N ALA A 110 -7.03 6.72 13.41
CA ALA A 110 -8.24 7.29 12.81
C ALA A 110 -8.10 8.81 12.68
N GLY A 111 -8.51 9.39 11.54
CA GLY A 111 -8.37 10.83 11.29
C GLY A 111 -9.06 11.73 12.34
N LYS A 112 -10.08 11.22 13.04
CA LYS A 112 -10.73 11.92 14.16
C LYS A 112 -9.88 12.00 15.44
N ALA A 113 -8.85 11.18 15.54
CA ALA A 113 -7.91 11.11 16.67
C ALA A 113 -6.56 11.73 16.29
N ILE A 114 -6.57 12.66 15.33
CA ILE A 114 -5.42 13.38 14.80
C ILE A 114 -5.72 14.87 14.80
N VAL A 115 -4.80 15.68 15.34
CA VAL A 115 -4.81 17.14 15.33
C VAL A 115 -3.47 17.63 14.79
N MET A 116 -3.44 18.78 14.08
CA MET A 116 -2.17 19.35 13.62
C MET A 116 -1.29 19.74 14.80
N PHE A 117 0.01 19.49 14.68
CA PHE A 117 0.99 19.92 15.67
C PHE A 117 1.36 21.39 15.42
N GLU A 118 1.04 22.25 16.37
CA GLU A 118 1.41 23.67 16.42
C GLU A 118 2.41 23.93 17.56
N GLY A 119 2.48 23.05 18.56
CA GLY A 119 3.45 23.10 19.64
C GLY A 119 3.04 22.29 20.87
N ARG A 120 3.95 22.17 21.84
CA ARG A 120 3.73 21.43 23.10
C ARG A 120 2.56 21.98 23.92
N HIS A 121 2.33 23.29 23.87
CA HIS A 121 1.26 23.99 24.57
C HIS A 121 -0.16 23.50 24.23
N GLN A 122 -0.36 22.73 23.14
CA GLN A 122 -1.67 22.21 22.77
C GLN A 122 -2.18 21.11 23.74
N PHE A 123 -1.27 20.36 24.39
CA PHE A 123 -1.62 19.18 25.19
C PHE A 123 -0.71 18.92 26.41
N GLU A 124 0.08 19.92 26.83
CA GLU A 124 0.89 19.91 28.07
C GLU A 124 0.05 20.29 29.30
#